data_AF-A0A2E6SBV4-F1
#
_entry.id   AF-A0A2E6SBV4-F1
#
_cell.length_a   1.000
_cell.length_b   1.000
_cell.length_c   1.000
_cell.angle_alpha   90.00
_cell.angle_beta   90.00
_cell.angle_gamma   90.00
#
_symmetry.space_group_name_H-M   'P 1'
#
loop_
_entity.id
_entity.type
_entity.pdbx_description
1 polymer ?
#
loop_
_entity_poly.entity_id
_entity_poly.type
_entity_poly.pdbx_seq_one_letter_code
_entity_poly.pdbx_strand_id
1 'polypeptide(L)'
;HVSGAGFVLRERDENPMTVLSLMPGLAKLGEIAKMFADRGEMDTLLDHIRRALSRHALGPDALAWICRERKKSSREVFTHEVGSAILSVVEQDSTDEGPRKTLRLQNLLMEDRELIADLLEDVDMNEVRNFARKLLQSPAFAELDRKSLMARVIKAHPDAQELVTGDATSRRETLVVSWDSLQKRKEEYEDLVNKRIPGNIKEIAIARSYGDLRENFEYKAAKQMQAVLNRRKVELEKDLDNAQGSDLTGADTSSVNIGTVVQLRHESASENYTILGAWDSDPDNRVVSYMSEIGQSLIGQKVGDTVEFRDLESEEERTYEIVEITAWK
;
A
#
# COMPACT_ATOMS: atom_id res chain seq x y z
N HIS A 1 -19.72 -4.96 -34.60
CA HIS A 1 -18.90 -3.87 -35.16
C HIS A 1 -19.12 -2.62 -34.33
N VAL A 2 -18.05 -2.09 -33.76
CA VAL A 2 -18.01 -0.76 -33.16
C VAL A 2 -18.06 0.24 -34.30
N SER A 3 -19.10 1.07 -34.35
CA SER A 3 -19.14 2.26 -35.18
C SER A 3 -19.42 3.43 -34.24
N GLY A 4 -18.46 4.35 -34.18
CA GLY A 4 -18.55 5.55 -33.37
C GLY A 4 -19.72 6.41 -33.83
N ALA A 5 -20.77 6.46 -33.02
CA ALA A 5 -21.79 7.49 -33.11
C ALA A 5 -21.47 8.50 -32.01
N GLY A 6 -20.95 9.67 -32.41
CA GLY A 6 -20.86 10.81 -31.52
C GLY A 6 -22.25 11.13 -30.97
N PHE A 7 -22.40 11.09 -29.65
CA PHE A 7 -23.56 11.63 -28.97
C PHE A 7 -23.58 13.14 -29.23
N VAL A 8 -24.37 13.55 -30.21
CA VAL A 8 -24.79 14.94 -30.41
C VAL A 8 -25.98 15.13 -29.49
N LEU A 9 -25.75 15.76 -28.34
CA LEU A 9 -26.82 16.27 -27.48
C LEU A 9 -27.64 17.24 -28.35
N ARG A 10 -28.84 16.83 -28.77
CA ARG A 10 -29.75 17.74 -29.45
C ARG A 10 -30.27 18.72 -28.40
N GLU A 11 -29.68 19.90 -28.40
CA GLU A 11 -30.17 21.07 -27.68
C GLU A 11 -31.65 21.29 -28.02
N ARG A 12 -32.58 20.86 -27.14
CA ARG A 12 -33.64 21.75 -26.60
C ARG A 12 -34.64 21.10 -25.64
N ASP A 13 -34.85 19.78 -25.61
CA ASP A 13 -36.00 19.23 -24.84
C ASP A 13 -35.71 18.06 -23.88
N GLU A 14 -34.47 17.63 -23.69
CA GLU A 14 -34.19 16.53 -22.75
C GLU A 14 -34.14 17.01 -21.29
N ASN A 15 -34.81 16.23 -20.42
CA ASN A 15 -34.81 16.46 -18.97
C ASN A 15 -33.36 16.32 -18.44
N PRO A 16 -32.84 17.32 -17.71
CA PRO A 16 -31.47 17.32 -17.20
C PRO A 16 -31.10 16.05 -16.39
N MET A 17 -32.08 15.49 -15.66
CA MET A 17 -31.88 14.24 -14.91
C MET A 17 -31.73 13.01 -15.81
N THR A 18 -32.38 13.02 -16.99
CA THR A 18 -32.24 11.96 -17.99
C THR A 18 -30.82 11.98 -18.56
N VAL A 19 -30.26 13.16 -18.86
CA VAL A 19 -28.87 13.32 -19.33
C VAL A 19 -27.87 12.80 -18.29
N LEU A 20 -28.06 13.12 -17.01
CA LEU A 20 -27.21 12.63 -15.92
C LEU A 20 -27.30 11.11 -15.73
N SER A 21 -28.49 10.52 -15.90
CA SER A 21 -28.70 9.06 -15.77
C SER A 21 -28.08 8.25 -16.91
N LEU A 22 -27.84 8.86 -18.07
CA LEU A 22 -27.34 8.22 -19.28
C LEU A 22 -25.82 8.34 -19.46
N MET A 23 -25.13 9.11 -18.61
CA MET A 23 -23.68 9.34 -18.72
C MET A 23 -22.91 8.76 -17.52
N PRO A 24 -22.43 7.51 -17.62
CA PRO A 24 -21.61 6.92 -16.56
C PRO A 24 -20.36 7.77 -16.31
N GLY A 25 -20.09 8.09 -15.04
CA GLY A 25 -18.91 8.86 -14.62
C GLY A 25 -18.91 10.33 -15.01
N LEU A 26 -20.04 10.91 -15.46
CA LEU A 26 -20.18 12.30 -15.89
C LEU A 26 -19.21 12.71 -17.01
N ALA A 27 -19.08 11.87 -18.04
CA ALA A 27 -18.34 12.22 -19.25
C ALA A 27 -18.86 13.55 -19.84
N LYS A 28 -17.96 14.40 -20.37
CA LYS A 28 -18.28 15.73 -20.91
C LYS A 28 -18.93 16.72 -19.93
N LEU A 29 -18.58 16.63 -18.63
CA LEU A 29 -19.15 17.49 -17.58
C LEU A 29 -19.13 18.99 -17.88
N GLY A 30 -18.17 19.50 -18.67
CA GLY A 30 -18.16 20.92 -19.07
C GLY A 30 -19.35 21.35 -19.95
N GLU A 31 -19.79 20.50 -20.89
CA GLU A 31 -20.97 20.78 -21.73
C GLU A 31 -22.23 20.70 -20.88
N ILE A 32 -22.33 19.69 -20.01
CA ILE A 32 -23.44 19.51 -19.08
C ILE A 32 -23.54 20.71 -18.13
N ALA A 33 -22.44 21.12 -17.51
CA ALA A 33 -22.41 22.26 -16.59
C ALA A 33 -22.87 23.54 -17.27
N LYS A 34 -22.49 23.77 -18.53
CA LYS A 34 -22.98 24.91 -19.30
C LYS A 34 -24.50 24.84 -19.49
N MET A 35 -25.05 23.69 -19.87
CA MET A 35 -26.49 23.51 -20.05
C MET A 35 -27.28 23.77 -18.74
N PHE A 36 -26.78 23.27 -17.60
CA PHE A 36 -27.41 23.50 -16.30
C PHE A 36 -27.29 24.96 -15.85
N ALA A 37 -26.15 25.61 -16.11
CA ALA A 37 -25.96 27.03 -15.84
C ALA A 37 -26.90 27.91 -16.68
N ASP A 38 -27.04 27.64 -17.98
CA ASP A 38 -27.94 28.36 -18.89
C ASP A 38 -29.42 28.22 -18.48
N ARG A 39 -29.77 27.18 -17.71
CA ARG A 39 -31.12 26.92 -17.16
C ARG A 39 -31.30 27.39 -15.71
N GLY A 40 -30.24 27.87 -15.05
CA GLY A 40 -30.30 28.25 -13.63
C GLY A 40 -30.45 27.05 -12.67
N GLU A 41 -30.06 25.85 -13.10
CA GLU A 41 -30.25 24.59 -12.36
C GLU A 41 -28.94 24.04 -11.77
N MET A 42 -27.91 24.87 -11.63
CA MET A 42 -26.55 24.43 -11.25
C MET A 42 -26.52 23.65 -9.94
N ASP A 43 -27.35 24.00 -8.96
CA ASP A 43 -27.45 23.30 -7.67
C ASP A 43 -27.80 21.82 -7.85
N THR A 44 -28.65 21.49 -8.83
CA THR A 44 -29.04 20.10 -9.12
C THR A 44 -27.84 19.29 -9.60
N LEU A 45 -26.99 19.89 -10.43
CA LEU A 45 -25.76 19.27 -10.90
C LEU A 45 -24.76 19.11 -9.75
N LEU A 46 -24.59 20.12 -8.92
CA LEU A 46 -23.68 20.07 -7.76
C LEU A 46 -24.10 18.98 -6.76
N ASP A 47 -25.40 18.84 -6.47
CA ASP A 47 -25.92 17.77 -5.63
C ASP A 47 -25.74 16.37 -6.23
N HIS A 48 -25.78 16.27 -7.56
CA HIS A 48 -25.43 15.02 -8.24
C HIS A 48 -23.93 14.72 -8.10
N ILE A 49 -23.06 15.72 -8.31
CA ILE A 49 -21.61 15.59 -8.15
C ILE A 49 -21.25 15.18 -6.71
N ARG A 50 -21.84 15.81 -5.68
CA ARG A 50 -21.63 15.45 -4.27
C ARG A 50 -21.93 13.98 -4.01
N ARG A 51 -23.08 13.49 -4.48
CA ARG A 51 -23.47 12.07 -4.35
C ARG A 51 -22.57 11.12 -5.12
N ALA A 52 -22.08 11.55 -6.29
CA ALA A 52 -21.14 10.75 -7.07
C ALA A 52 -19.75 10.71 -6.43
N LEU A 53 -19.30 11.82 -5.83
CA LEU A 53 -18.03 11.92 -5.11
C LEU A 53 -18.04 11.02 -3.87
N SER A 54 -19.11 11.05 -3.07
CA SER A 54 -19.28 10.21 -1.88
C SER A 54 -19.37 8.71 -2.19
N ARG A 55 -19.69 8.35 -3.45
CA ARG A 55 -19.76 6.96 -3.94
C ARG A 55 -18.53 6.56 -4.75
N HIS A 56 -17.51 7.43 -4.84
CA HIS A 56 -16.32 7.23 -5.67
C HIS A 56 -16.64 6.89 -7.14
N ALA A 57 -17.69 7.50 -7.70
CA ALA A 57 -18.21 7.20 -9.03
C ALA A 57 -17.80 8.22 -10.10
N LEU A 58 -17.00 9.24 -9.75
CA LEU A 58 -16.55 10.27 -10.68
C LEU A 58 -15.37 9.78 -11.53
N GLY A 59 -15.48 9.98 -12.84
CA GLY A 59 -14.40 9.67 -13.77
C GLY A 59 -13.33 10.77 -13.88
N PRO A 60 -12.23 10.51 -14.60
CA PRO A 60 -11.12 11.44 -14.74
C PRO A 60 -11.51 12.81 -15.30
N ASP A 61 -12.40 12.85 -16.30
CA ASP A 61 -12.81 14.10 -16.95
C ASP A 61 -13.66 14.98 -16.02
N ALA A 62 -14.51 14.36 -15.18
CA ALA A 62 -15.31 15.05 -14.20
C ALA A 62 -14.43 15.69 -13.11
N LEU A 63 -13.50 14.92 -12.55
CA LEU A 63 -12.53 15.41 -11.56
C LEU A 63 -11.65 16.54 -12.14
N ALA A 64 -11.21 16.39 -13.39
CA ALA A 64 -10.42 17.42 -14.07
C ALA A 64 -11.22 18.71 -14.31
N TRP A 65 -12.53 18.61 -14.57
CA TRP A 65 -13.40 19.77 -14.70
C TRP A 65 -13.60 20.45 -13.34
N ILE A 66 -13.89 19.69 -12.29
CA ILE A 66 -14.06 20.22 -10.92
C ILE A 66 -12.82 21.03 -10.50
N CYS A 67 -11.61 20.52 -10.77
CA CYS A 67 -10.38 21.23 -10.41
C CYS A 67 -10.14 22.50 -11.26
N ARG A 68 -10.53 22.51 -12.54
CA ARG A 68 -10.37 23.69 -13.41
C ARG A 68 -11.37 24.81 -13.05
N GLU A 69 -12.58 24.44 -12.65
CA GLU A 69 -13.65 25.38 -12.29
C GLU A 69 -13.71 25.68 -10.77
N ARG A 70 -12.72 25.25 -9.99
CA ARG A 70 -12.73 25.29 -8.52
C ARG A 70 -12.95 26.67 -7.89
N LYS A 71 -12.60 27.73 -8.62
CA LYS A 71 -12.82 29.13 -8.20
C LYS A 71 -14.11 29.75 -8.79
N LYS A 72 -14.92 28.95 -9.48
CA LYS A 72 -16.12 29.34 -10.24
C LYS A 72 -17.26 28.33 -9.99
N SER A 73 -17.73 27.65 -11.04
CA SER A 73 -18.96 26.85 -11.03
C SER A 73 -18.86 25.57 -10.18
N SER A 74 -17.67 25.05 -9.89
CA SER A 74 -17.51 23.85 -9.06
C SER A 74 -17.07 24.15 -7.63
N ARG A 75 -17.01 25.43 -7.22
CA ARG A 75 -16.49 25.86 -5.91
C ARG A 75 -17.12 25.09 -4.75
N GLU A 76 -18.44 24.86 -4.77
CA GLU A 76 -19.14 24.21 -3.66
C GLU A 76 -18.96 22.68 -3.58
N VAL A 77 -18.34 22.07 -4.58
CA VAL A 77 -18.05 20.64 -4.64
C VAL A 77 -16.55 20.36 -4.72
N PHE A 78 -15.73 21.41 -4.72
CA PHE A 78 -14.30 21.32 -4.65
C PHE A 78 -13.87 21.22 -3.19
N THR A 79 -13.72 19.99 -2.71
CA THR A 79 -13.33 19.66 -1.34
C THR A 79 -12.10 18.73 -1.36
N HIS A 80 -11.51 18.45 -0.19
CA HIS A 80 -10.41 17.49 -0.05
C HIS A 80 -10.75 16.08 -0.60
N GLU A 81 -12.03 15.69 -0.59
CA GLU A 81 -12.51 14.44 -1.17
C GLU A 81 -12.20 14.34 -2.67
N VAL A 82 -12.19 15.47 -3.39
CA VAL A 82 -11.78 15.52 -4.81
C VAL A 82 -10.32 15.12 -4.96
N GLY A 83 -9.45 15.60 -4.08
CA GLY A 83 -8.03 15.23 -4.06
C GLY A 83 -7.84 13.72 -3.82
N SER A 84 -8.54 13.17 -2.83
CA SER A 84 -8.51 11.72 -2.56
C SER A 84 -9.04 10.91 -3.75
N ALA A 85 -10.13 11.35 -4.38
CA ALA A 85 -10.69 10.69 -5.57
C ALA A 85 -9.72 10.71 -6.76
N ILE A 86 -9.00 11.82 -6.98
CA ILE A 86 -7.97 11.91 -8.02
C ILE A 86 -6.88 10.88 -7.79
N LEU A 87 -6.32 10.79 -6.57
CA LEU A 87 -5.25 9.84 -6.27
C LEU A 87 -5.70 8.39 -6.48
N SER A 88 -6.92 8.04 -6.04
CA SER A 88 -7.47 6.70 -6.23
C SER A 88 -7.67 6.34 -7.71
N VAL A 89 -8.22 7.26 -8.50
CA VAL A 89 -8.46 7.01 -9.94
C VAL A 89 -7.14 6.92 -10.71
N VAL A 90 -6.17 7.78 -10.39
CA VAL A 90 -4.81 7.75 -10.97
C VAL A 90 -4.08 6.45 -10.63
N GLU A 91 -4.20 5.97 -9.39
CA GLU A 91 -3.61 4.72 -8.94
C GLU A 91 -4.24 3.51 -9.65
N GLN A 92 -5.57 3.45 -9.74
CA GLN A 92 -6.27 2.38 -10.46
C GLN A 92 -5.84 2.31 -11.94
N ASP A 93 -5.80 3.45 -12.63
CA ASP A 93 -5.33 3.54 -14.02
C ASP A 93 -3.85 3.17 -14.16
N SER A 94 -3.04 3.32 -13.10
CA SER A 94 -1.63 2.93 -13.08
C SER A 94 -1.42 1.41 -13.11
N THR A 95 -2.36 0.66 -12.51
CA THR A 95 -2.34 -0.81 -12.44
C THR A 95 -3.05 -1.50 -13.61
N ASP A 96 -3.89 -0.78 -14.36
CA ASP A 96 -4.59 -1.30 -15.53
C ASP A 96 -3.64 -1.50 -16.73
N GLU A 97 -3.81 -2.60 -17.47
CA GLU A 97 -3.03 -2.92 -18.69
C GLU A 97 -3.48 -2.12 -19.94
N GLY A 98 -4.27 -1.05 -19.76
CA GLY A 98 -4.87 -0.25 -20.84
C GLY A 98 -4.15 1.07 -21.14
N PRO A 99 -4.61 1.84 -22.15
CA PRO A 99 -4.11 3.18 -22.38
C PRO A 99 -4.42 4.07 -21.17
N ARG A 100 -3.42 4.85 -20.72
CA ARG A 100 -3.55 5.75 -19.56
C ARG A 100 -4.66 6.77 -19.76
N LYS A 101 -5.73 6.69 -18.96
CA LYS A 101 -6.89 7.60 -19.02
C LYS A 101 -6.74 8.79 -18.07
N THR A 102 -5.76 8.75 -17.17
CA THR A 102 -5.60 9.73 -16.08
C THR A 102 -4.48 10.75 -16.29
N LEU A 103 -3.81 10.73 -17.45
CA LEU A 103 -2.70 11.63 -17.76
C LEU A 103 -3.06 13.12 -17.56
N ARG A 104 -4.30 13.50 -17.88
CA ARG A 104 -4.79 14.88 -17.66
C ARG A 104 -4.82 15.27 -16.19
N LEU A 105 -5.18 14.35 -15.29
CA LEU A 105 -5.19 14.60 -13.85
C LEU A 105 -3.78 14.69 -13.30
N GLN A 106 -2.88 13.82 -13.75
CA GLN A 106 -1.47 13.86 -13.39
C GLN A 106 -0.83 15.18 -13.84
N ASN A 107 -1.05 15.60 -15.09
CA ASN A 107 -0.59 16.89 -15.59
C ASN A 107 -1.17 18.04 -14.79
N LEU A 108 -2.45 18.00 -14.42
CA LEU A 108 -3.07 19.04 -13.62
C LEU A 108 -2.39 19.18 -12.24
N LEU A 109 -2.13 18.07 -11.55
CA LEU A 109 -1.39 18.08 -10.28
C LEU A 109 0.03 18.64 -10.44
N MET A 110 0.71 18.35 -11.56
CA MET A 110 2.08 18.78 -11.79
C MET A 110 2.19 20.23 -12.25
N GLU A 111 1.32 20.68 -13.15
CA GLU A 111 1.37 21.99 -13.79
C GLU A 111 0.69 23.08 -12.95
N ASP A 112 -0.44 22.78 -12.30
CA ASP A 112 -1.15 23.73 -11.44
C ASP A 112 -0.51 23.76 -10.05
N ARG A 113 0.27 24.82 -9.78
CA ARG A 113 1.01 24.98 -8.53
C ARG A 113 0.13 25.32 -7.32
N GLU A 114 -1.09 25.82 -7.55
CA GLU A 114 -2.03 26.20 -6.49
C GLU A 114 -2.98 25.06 -6.13
N LEU A 115 -3.19 24.10 -7.04
CA LEU A 115 -4.21 23.06 -6.87
C LEU A 115 -4.12 22.29 -5.55
N ILE A 116 -2.93 21.88 -5.11
CA ILE A 116 -2.76 21.15 -3.84
C ILE A 116 -3.08 22.05 -2.63
N ALA A 117 -2.68 23.32 -2.69
CA ALA A 117 -3.00 24.26 -1.61
C ALA A 117 -4.52 24.49 -1.54
N ASP A 118 -5.15 24.71 -2.70
CA ASP A 118 -6.60 24.89 -2.80
C ASP A 118 -7.36 23.63 -2.32
N LEU A 119 -6.91 22.41 -2.68
CA LEU A 119 -7.54 21.14 -2.27
C LEU A 119 -7.47 20.90 -0.76
N LEU A 120 -6.46 21.46 -0.10
CA LEU A 120 -6.20 21.26 1.32
C LEU A 120 -6.54 22.51 2.15
N GLU A 121 -7.20 23.51 1.57
CA GLU A 121 -7.62 24.71 2.28
C GLU A 121 -8.66 24.37 3.37
N ASP A 122 -8.42 24.82 4.60
CA ASP A 122 -9.29 24.59 5.77
C ASP A 122 -9.62 23.10 6.06
N VAL A 123 -8.71 22.19 5.69
CA VAL A 123 -8.86 20.74 5.91
C VAL A 123 -8.23 20.34 7.24
N ASP A 124 -8.84 19.39 7.94
CA ASP A 124 -8.28 18.87 9.18
C ASP A 124 -6.99 18.07 8.93
N MET A 125 -6.14 18.04 9.94
CA MET A 125 -4.81 17.41 9.84
C MET A 125 -4.85 15.90 9.59
N ASN A 126 -5.94 15.19 9.92
CA ASN A 126 -6.02 13.76 9.62
C ASN A 126 -6.25 13.54 8.12
N GLU A 127 -7.10 14.33 7.49
CA GLU A 127 -7.33 14.23 6.05
C GLU A 127 -6.13 14.72 5.23
N VAL A 128 -5.45 15.79 5.68
CA VAL A 128 -4.15 16.21 5.10
C VAL A 128 -3.14 15.06 5.15
N ARG A 129 -3.05 14.37 6.29
CA ARG A 129 -2.14 13.24 6.48
C ARG A 129 -2.52 12.05 5.60
N ASN A 130 -3.80 11.75 5.45
CA ASN A 130 -4.30 10.69 4.58
C ASN A 130 -3.94 10.97 3.10
N PHE A 131 -4.18 12.20 2.64
CA PHE A 131 -3.83 12.64 1.29
C PHE A 131 -2.31 12.52 1.04
N ALA A 132 -1.49 13.05 1.96
CA ALA A 132 -0.04 13.00 1.86
C ALA A 132 0.52 11.58 1.82
N ARG A 133 0.00 10.67 2.66
CA ARG A 133 0.41 9.24 2.66
C ARG A 133 0.07 8.55 1.35
N LYS A 134 -1.17 8.73 0.85
CA LYS A 134 -1.58 8.17 -0.46
C LYS A 134 -0.67 8.67 -1.58
N LEU A 135 -0.33 9.96 -1.58
CA LEU A 135 0.58 10.55 -2.56
C LEU A 135 2.00 9.96 -2.48
N LEU A 136 2.56 9.82 -1.27
CA LEU A 136 3.89 9.26 -1.03
C LEU A 136 4.01 7.79 -1.46
N GLN A 137 2.95 7.01 -1.26
CA GLN A 137 2.93 5.58 -1.54
C GLN A 137 2.44 5.25 -2.96
N SER A 138 1.90 6.23 -3.69
CA SER A 138 1.31 5.99 -5.01
C SER A 138 2.35 5.55 -6.04
N PRO A 139 2.15 4.40 -6.71
CA PRO A 139 3.01 3.95 -7.80
C PRO A 139 2.80 4.74 -9.11
N ALA A 140 1.75 5.56 -9.17
CA ALA A 140 1.37 6.27 -10.39
C ALA A 140 2.28 7.45 -10.75
N PHE A 141 3.10 7.91 -9.80
CA PHE A 141 4.04 9.01 -9.98
C PHE A 141 5.48 8.51 -9.87
N ALA A 142 6.42 9.14 -10.59
CA ALA A 142 7.84 8.89 -10.36
C ALA A 142 8.27 9.45 -8.99
N GLU A 143 9.40 8.98 -8.46
CA GLU A 143 9.88 9.40 -7.13
C GLU A 143 10.09 10.92 -7.02
N LEU A 144 10.67 11.53 -8.07
CA LEU A 144 10.89 12.98 -8.12
C LEU A 144 9.58 13.76 -8.15
N ASP A 145 8.58 13.25 -8.86
CA ASP A 145 7.26 13.88 -8.94
C ASP A 145 6.53 13.81 -7.60
N ARG A 146 6.59 12.66 -6.90
CA ARG A 146 6.06 12.52 -5.54
C ARG A 146 6.71 13.53 -4.58
N LYS A 147 8.04 13.69 -4.64
CA LYS A 147 8.78 14.66 -3.83
C LYS A 147 8.34 16.10 -4.14
N SER A 148 8.19 16.44 -5.41
CA SER A 148 7.73 17.77 -5.85
C SER A 148 6.30 18.08 -5.37
N LEU A 149 5.39 17.12 -5.50
CA LEU A 149 4.01 17.26 -5.02
C LEU A 149 3.95 17.33 -3.49
N MET A 150 4.77 16.54 -2.77
CA MET A 150 4.85 16.65 -1.31
C MET A 150 5.40 17.99 -0.85
N ALA A 151 6.39 18.56 -1.53
CA ALA A 151 6.86 19.90 -1.19
C ALA A 151 5.74 20.94 -1.25
N ARG A 152 4.75 20.76 -2.14
CA ARG A 152 3.55 21.62 -2.20
C ARG A 152 2.58 21.36 -1.06
N VAL A 153 2.40 20.09 -0.66
CA VAL A 153 1.60 19.74 0.53
C VAL A 153 2.22 20.36 1.79
N ILE A 154 3.54 20.21 2.00
CA ILE A 154 4.26 20.83 3.13
C ILE A 154 4.14 22.35 3.10
N LYS A 155 4.23 22.95 1.91
CA LYS A 155 4.07 24.40 1.77
C LYS A 155 2.68 24.87 2.19
N ALA A 156 1.63 24.08 1.89
CA ALA A 156 0.26 24.40 2.31
C ALA A 156 0.02 24.09 3.79
N HIS A 157 0.64 23.01 4.30
CA HIS A 157 0.49 22.49 5.65
C HIS A 157 1.86 22.11 6.23
N PRO A 158 2.55 23.04 6.93
CA PRO A 158 3.89 22.79 7.48
C PRO A 158 3.96 21.58 8.40
N ASP A 159 2.89 21.24 9.11
CA ASP A 159 2.83 20.06 9.99
C ASP A 159 2.92 18.74 9.21
N ALA A 160 2.58 18.74 7.91
CA ALA A 160 2.82 17.59 7.03
C ALA A 160 4.31 17.37 6.75
N GLN A 161 5.18 18.29 7.13
CA GLN A 161 6.62 18.11 7.10
C GLN A 161 7.02 16.88 7.92
N GLU A 162 6.35 16.58 9.03
CA GLU A 162 6.57 15.34 9.80
C GLU A 162 6.31 14.05 9.00
N LEU A 163 5.65 14.10 7.84
CA LEU A 163 5.45 12.92 6.99
C LEU A 163 6.61 12.69 6.03
N VAL A 164 7.51 13.67 5.92
CA VAL A 164 8.68 13.68 5.02
C VAL A 164 9.99 13.81 5.82
N THR A 165 9.98 14.59 6.90
CA THR A 165 11.09 14.78 7.85
C THR A 165 10.90 14.00 9.14
N GLY A 166 9.66 13.76 9.56
CA GLY A 166 9.40 12.72 10.53
C GLY A 166 9.61 11.42 9.78
N ASP A 167 10.82 10.91 9.97
CA ASP A 167 11.12 9.55 9.61
C ASP A 167 11.04 9.27 8.08
N ALA A 168 11.86 9.98 7.30
CA ALA A 168 12.61 9.34 6.21
C ALA A 168 13.65 8.32 6.75
N THR A 169 13.93 8.41 8.05
CA THR A 169 14.20 7.28 8.93
C THR A 169 12.95 6.91 9.71
N SER A 170 11.85 6.58 9.03
CA SER A 170 11.24 5.32 9.40
C SER A 170 12.48 4.47 9.31
N ARG A 171 12.94 3.94 10.45
CA ARG A 171 13.39 2.59 10.33
C ARG A 171 12.25 2.00 9.47
N ARG A 172 12.44 1.85 8.14
CA ARG A 172 12.27 0.53 7.55
C ARG A 172 12.81 -0.29 8.68
N GLU A 173 11.94 -0.85 9.53
CA GLU A 173 12.40 -1.63 10.68
C GLU A 173 13.27 -2.64 10.00
N THR A 174 14.56 -2.31 9.95
CA THR A 174 15.39 -2.83 8.89
C THR A 174 15.63 -4.16 9.47
N LEU A 175 14.97 -5.16 8.88
CA LEU A 175 14.78 -6.42 9.52
C LEU A 175 16.18 -6.94 9.75
N VAL A 176 16.60 -6.93 11.02
CA VAL A 176 17.91 -7.43 11.38
C VAL A 176 17.78 -8.93 11.23
N VAL A 177 18.56 -9.48 10.32
CA VAL A 177 18.54 -10.89 9.97
C VAL A 177 19.96 -11.40 9.94
N SER A 178 20.17 -12.69 10.22
CA SER A 178 21.48 -13.28 9.98
C SER A 178 21.83 -13.24 8.49
N TRP A 179 23.13 -13.22 8.18
CA TRP A 179 23.62 -13.36 6.81
C TRP A 179 23.12 -14.64 6.13
N ASP A 180 23.03 -15.74 6.88
CA ASP A 180 22.55 -17.04 6.39
C ASP A 180 21.08 -16.97 5.96
N SER A 181 20.21 -16.42 6.81
CA SER A 181 18.78 -16.25 6.47
C SER A 181 18.56 -15.28 5.32
N LEU A 182 19.35 -14.20 5.23
CA LEU A 182 19.31 -13.29 4.09
C LEU A 182 19.71 -13.99 2.79
N GLN A 183 20.76 -14.83 2.82
CA GLN A 183 21.19 -15.60 1.67
C GLN A 183 20.12 -16.60 1.23
N LYS A 184 19.54 -17.37 2.16
CA LYS A 184 18.45 -18.32 1.86
C LYS A 184 17.25 -17.63 1.18
N ARG A 185 16.86 -16.45 1.66
CA ARG A 185 15.77 -15.66 1.03
C ARG A 185 16.13 -15.14 -0.35
N LYS A 186 17.39 -14.75 -0.58
CA LYS A 186 17.87 -14.37 -1.93
C LYS A 186 17.85 -15.56 -2.89
N GLU A 187 18.31 -16.72 -2.44
CA GLU A 187 18.28 -17.96 -3.23
C GLU A 187 16.85 -18.39 -3.57
N GLU A 188 15.91 -18.29 -2.61
CA GLU A 188 14.48 -18.54 -2.84
C GLU A 188 13.93 -17.58 -3.91
N TYR A 189 14.26 -16.30 -3.82
CA TYR A 189 13.83 -15.28 -4.77
C TYR A 189 14.39 -15.54 -6.18
N GLU A 190 15.68 -15.86 -6.30
CA GLU A 190 16.31 -16.20 -7.57
C GLU A 190 15.70 -17.44 -8.21
N ASP A 191 15.43 -18.49 -7.43
CA ASP A 191 14.75 -19.69 -7.93
C ASP A 191 13.33 -19.37 -8.41
N LEU A 192 12.60 -18.53 -7.67
CA LEU A 192 11.26 -18.11 -8.00
C LEU A 192 11.21 -17.37 -9.35
N VAL A 193 12.08 -16.39 -9.54
CA VAL A 193 12.13 -15.54 -10.75
C VAL A 193 12.71 -16.29 -11.95
N ASN A 194 13.78 -17.05 -11.75
CA ASN A 194 14.53 -17.63 -12.88
C ASN A 194 14.04 -19.02 -13.27
N LYS A 195 13.39 -19.77 -12.37
CA LYS A 195 12.94 -21.14 -12.64
C LYS A 195 11.44 -21.31 -12.53
N ARG A 196 10.85 -21.03 -11.36
CA ARG A 196 9.45 -21.40 -11.06
C ARG A 196 8.44 -20.61 -11.89
N ILE A 197 8.56 -19.28 -11.95
CA ILE A 197 7.65 -18.44 -12.76
C ILE A 197 7.77 -18.77 -14.26
N PRO A 198 8.98 -18.82 -14.88
CA PRO A 198 9.12 -19.26 -16.26
C PRO A 198 8.60 -20.67 -16.53
N GLY A 199 8.81 -21.61 -15.59
CA GLY A 199 8.26 -22.97 -15.66
C GLY A 199 6.74 -22.97 -15.72
N ASN A 200 6.08 -22.26 -14.80
CA ASN A 200 4.63 -22.14 -14.77
C ASN A 200 4.05 -21.47 -16.04
N ILE A 201 4.75 -20.49 -16.63
CA ILE A 201 4.34 -19.90 -17.92
C ILE A 201 4.33 -20.96 -19.03
N LYS A 202 5.31 -21.86 -19.06
CA LYS A 202 5.35 -22.98 -20.02
C LYS A 202 4.21 -23.96 -19.77
N GLU A 203 3.92 -24.30 -18.52
CA GLU A 203 2.79 -25.18 -18.14
C GLU A 203 1.46 -24.60 -18.61
N ILE A 204 1.24 -23.29 -18.41
CA ILE A 204 0.03 -22.61 -18.89
C ILE A 204 -0.07 -22.68 -20.42
N ALA A 205 1.05 -22.51 -21.14
CA ALA A 205 1.07 -22.60 -22.60
C ALA A 205 0.73 -24.02 -23.09
N ILE A 206 1.26 -25.04 -22.42
CA ILE A 206 0.96 -26.46 -22.70
C ILE A 206 -0.52 -26.75 -22.41
N ALA A 207 -1.01 -26.39 -21.22
CA ALA A 207 -2.42 -26.56 -20.84
C ALA A 207 -3.37 -25.88 -21.82
N ARG A 208 -2.98 -24.71 -22.36
CA ARG A 208 -3.75 -23.97 -23.36
C ARG A 208 -3.85 -24.69 -24.70
N SER A 209 -2.85 -25.50 -25.06
CA SER A 209 -2.81 -26.22 -26.34
C SER A 209 -3.84 -27.36 -26.45
N TYR A 210 -4.40 -27.83 -25.34
CA TYR A 210 -5.39 -28.92 -25.30
C TYR A 210 -6.83 -28.50 -25.69
N GLY A 211 -7.04 -27.26 -26.15
CA GLY A 211 -8.23 -26.88 -26.92
C GLY A 211 -9.45 -26.47 -26.10
N ASP A 212 -9.98 -27.33 -25.22
CA ASP A 212 -11.22 -27.01 -24.48
C ASP A 212 -10.92 -26.42 -23.08
N LEU A 213 -10.72 -25.10 -23.04
CA LEU A 213 -10.26 -24.36 -21.86
C LEU A 213 -11.34 -24.16 -20.78
N ARG A 214 -12.62 -24.37 -21.11
CA ARG A 214 -13.73 -24.11 -20.18
C ARG A 214 -13.81 -25.17 -19.08
N GLU A 215 -13.45 -26.41 -19.40
CA GLU A 215 -13.40 -27.54 -18.45
C GLU A 215 -11.98 -27.96 -18.04
N ASN A 216 -10.93 -27.40 -18.68
CA ASN A 216 -9.55 -27.78 -18.38
C ASN A 216 -9.12 -27.35 -16.96
N PHE A 217 -9.17 -28.32 -16.05
CA PHE A 217 -8.79 -28.18 -14.64
C PHE A 217 -7.31 -27.81 -14.49
N GLU A 218 -6.44 -28.35 -15.35
CA GLU A 218 -5.00 -28.09 -15.34
C GLU A 218 -4.70 -26.64 -15.71
N TYR A 219 -5.41 -26.07 -16.69
CA TYR A 219 -5.26 -24.66 -17.06
C TYR A 219 -5.66 -23.72 -15.91
N LYS A 220 -6.77 -24.02 -15.23
CA LYS A 220 -7.24 -23.23 -14.07
C LYS A 220 -6.25 -23.32 -12.90
N ALA A 221 -5.77 -24.53 -12.58
CA ALA A 221 -4.77 -24.75 -11.53
C ALA A 221 -3.46 -24.02 -11.85
N ALA A 222 -2.96 -24.11 -13.08
CA ALA A 222 -1.73 -23.43 -13.49
C ALA A 222 -1.85 -21.90 -13.40
N LYS A 223 -3.03 -21.34 -13.71
CA LYS A 223 -3.32 -19.90 -13.55
C LYS A 223 -3.40 -19.46 -12.09
N GLN A 224 -4.00 -20.27 -11.21
CA GLN A 224 -3.99 -19.99 -9.78
C GLN A 224 -2.56 -20.03 -9.23
N MET A 225 -1.77 -21.02 -9.63
CA MET A 225 -0.36 -21.12 -9.26
C MET A 225 0.42 -19.89 -9.72
N GLN A 226 0.17 -19.38 -10.93
CA GLN A 226 0.77 -18.14 -11.42
C GLN A 226 0.53 -16.96 -10.47
N ALA A 227 -0.70 -16.81 -9.98
CA ALA A 227 -1.05 -15.75 -9.03
C ALA A 227 -0.33 -15.92 -7.68
N VAL A 228 -0.22 -17.16 -7.18
CA VAL A 228 0.52 -17.48 -5.95
C VAL A 228 2.01 -17.14 -6.10
N LEU A 229 2.64 -17.56 -7.21
CA LEU A 229 4.06 -17.29 -7.48
C LEU A 229 4.34 -15.79 -7.59
N ASN A 230 3.49 -15.05 -8.30
CA ASN A 230 3.65 -13.59 -8.44
C ASN A 230 3.43 -12.86 -7.11
N ARG A 231 2.46 -13.29 -6.28
CA ARG A 231 2.29 -12.72 -4.94
C ARG A 231 3.53 -12.97 -4.08
N ARG A 232 4.03 -14.21 -4.06
CA ARG A 232 5.25 -14.57 -3.31
C ARG A 232 6.46 -13.76 -3.79
N LYS A 233 6.55 -13.48 -5.10
CA LYS A 233 7.62 -12.65 -5.67
C LYS A 233 7.59 -11.24 -5.07
N VAL A 234 6.43 -10.58 -5.09
CA VAL A 234 6.26 -9.22 -4.56
C VAL A 234 6.54 -9.17 -3.06
N GLU A 235 6.08 -10.18 -2.31
CA GLU A 235 6.39 -10.32 -0.88
C GLU A 235 7.90 -10.43 -0.63
N LEU A 236 8.59 -11.32 -1.35
CA LEU A 236 10.04 -11.50 -1.22
C LEU A 236 10.83 -10.26 -1.66
N GLU A 237 10.45 -9.58 -2.74
CA GLU A 237 11.07 -8.31 -3.16
C GLU A 237 10.98 -7.28 -2.03
N LYS A 238 9.79 -7.11 -1.45
CA LYS A 238 9.57 -6.19 -0.35
C LYS A 238 10.35 -6.59 0.91
N ASP A 239 10.34 -7.87 1.27
CA ASP A 239 11.05 -8.38 2.43
C ASP A 239 12.57 -8.14 2.29
N LEU A 240 13.13 -8.46 1.13
CA LEU A 240 14.56 -8.29 0.82
C LEU A 240 14.98 -6.82 0.80
N ASP A 241 14.14 -5.91 0.28
CA ASP A 241 14.40 -4.47 0.27
C ASP A 241 14.43 -3.84 1.67
N ASN A 242 13.81 -4.51 2.65
CA ASN A 242 13.70 -4.05 4.03
C ASN A 242 14.65 -4.76 4.99
N ALA A 243 15.40 -5.78 4.57
CA ALA A 243 16.26 -6.55 5.45
C ALA A 243 17.73 -6.11 5.42
N GLN A 244 18.40 -6.25 6.56
CA GLN A 244 19.84 -6.01 6.71
C GLN A 244 20.51 -7.21 7.36
N GLY A 245 21.39 -7.84 6.58
CA GLY A 245 22.25 -8.91 7.06
C GLY A 245 23.21 -8.38 8.12
N SER A 246 23.28 -9.06 9.25
CA SER A 246 24.17 -8.74 10.36
C SER A 246 24.86 -10.01 10.88
N ASP A 247 26.04 -9.83 11.45
CA ASP A 247 26.64 -10.85 12.31
C ASP A 247 25.96 -10.77 13.68
N LEU A 248 25.34 -11.87 14.10
CA LEU A 248 24.58 -11.96 15.35
C LEU A 248 25.40 -12.59 16.48
N THR A 249 26.69 -12.87 16.26
CA THR A 249 27.59 -13.44 17.27
C THR A 249 28.14 -12.34 18.18
N GLY A 250 28.55 -12.71 19.40
CA GLY A 250 29.25 -11.80 20.31
C GLY A 250 28.42 -10.60 20.80
N ALA A 251 27.10 -10.75 20.87
CA ALA A 251 26.19 -9.72 21.34
C ALA A 251 26.51 -9.27 22.78
N ASP A 252 26.13 -8.03 23.11
CA ASP A 252 26.17 -7.54 24.49
C ASP A 252 25.20 -8.35 25.36
N THR A 253 25.71 -8.92 26.45
CA THR A 253 24.97 -9.76 27.40
C THR A 253 24.55 -9.02 28.67
N SER A 254 24.69 -7.68 28.70
CA SER A 254 24.23 -6.85 29.83
C SER A 254 22.70 -6.84 29.98
N SER A 255 21.99 -7.10 28.88
CA SER A 255 20.56 -7.34 28.79
C SER A 255 20.30 -8.28 27.61
N VAL A 256 19.09 -8.82 27.51
CA VAL A 256 18.68 -9.62 26.36
C VAL A 256 18.64 -8.73 25.12
N ASN A 257 19.35 -9.13 24.08
CA ASN A 257 19.42 -8.45 22.79
C ASN A 257 19.40 -9.47 21.64
N ILE A 258 19.33 -8.99 20.40
CA ILE A 258 19.53 -9.86 19.23
C ILE A 258 20.93 -10.48 19.32
N GLY A 259 21.03 -11.79 19.14
CA GLY A 259 22.29 -12.55 19.27
C GLY A 259 22.57 -13.06 20.68
N THR A 260 21.57 -13.11 21.57
CA THR A 260 21.72 -13.64 22.93
C THR A 260 21.01 -14.99 23.11
N VAL A 261 21.56 -15.80 24.02
CA VAL A 261 20.94 -17.01 24.55
C VAL A 261 20.55 -16.72 25.99
N VAL A 262 19.25 -16.83 26.26
CA VAL A 262 18.63 -16.53 27.54
C VAL A 262 18.22 -17.82 28.20
N GLN A 263 18.78 -18.09 29.37
CA GLN A 263 18.32 -19.20 30.21
C GLN A 263 17.17 -18.69 31.07
N LEU A 264 16.02 -19.34 30.94
CA LEU A 264 14.79 -19.06 31.63
C LEU A 264 14.48 -20.18 32.62
N ARG A 265 13.98 -19.82 33.80
CA ARG A 265 13.55 -20.77 34.83
C ARG A 265 12.06 -20.62 35.09
N HIS A 266 11.34 -21.73 35.01
CA HIS A 266 9.96 -21.85 35.46
C HIS A 266 9.88 -22.98 36.49
N GLU A 267 9.47 -22.63 37.72
CA GLU A 267 9.48 -23.53 38.87
C GLU A 267 10.87 -24.20 39.10
N SER A 268 10.97 -25.49 38.81
CA SER A 268 12.20 -26.30 38.98
C SER A 268 12.90 -26.60 37.65
N ALA A 269 12.32 -26.20 36.52
CA ALA A 269 12.85 -26.47 35.18
C ALA A 269 13.56 -25.23 34.60
N SER A 270 14.62 -25.47 33.83
CA SER A 270 15.37 -24.43 33.12
C SER A 270 15.46 -24.73 31.64
N GLU A 271 15.24 -23.72 30.80
CA GLU A 271 15.18 -23.85 29.35
C GLU A 271 15.94 -22.68 28.70
N ASN A 272 16.53 -22.92 27.52
CA ASN A 272 17.27 -21.90 26.80
C ASN A 272 16.47 -21.42 25.60
N TYR A 273 16.39 -20.09 25.44
CA TYR A 273 15.83 -19.43 24.27
C TYR A 273 16.92 -18.61 23.59
N THR A 274 17.06 -18.77 22.27
CA THR A 274 18.00 -17.97 21.48
C THR A 274 17.24 -16.87 20.75
N ILE A 275 17.60 -15.62 20.97
CA ILE A 275 16.97 -14.47 20.33
C ILE A 275 17.78 -14.06 19.10
N LEU A 276 17.30 -14.35 17.90
CA LEU A 276 17.96 -14.00 16.64
C LEU A 276 17.10 -13.03 15.81
N GLY A 277 17.48 -12.85 14.53
CA GLY A 277 16.86 -11.90 13.62
C GLY A 277 15.44 -12.28 13.18
N ALA A 278 14.85 -11.42 12.36
CA ALA A 278 13.46 -11.50 11.92
C ALA A 278 13.11 -12.82 11.19
N TRP A 279 14.09 -13.44 10.53
CA TRP A 279 13.91 -14.61 9.68
C TRP A 279 14.60 -15.87 10.22
N ASP A 280 15.16 -15.78 11.42
CA ASP A 280 16.02 -16.81 12.00
C ASP A 280 15.26 -17.76 12.95
N SER A 281 13.94 -17.62 13.09
CA SER A 281 13.13 -18.46 13.98
C SER A 281 13.23 -19.94 13.60
N ASP A 282 13.51 -20.76 14.60
CA ASP A 282 13.51 -22.22 14.55
C ASP A 282 12.93 -22.74 15.88
N PRO A 283 11.59 -22.88 15.98
CA PRO A 283 10.92 -23.27 17.21
C PRO A 283 11.37 -24.63 17.77
N ASP A 284 11.71 -25.58 16.89
CA ASP A 284 12.17 -26.92 17.28
C ASP A 284 13.49 -26.84 18.08
N ASN A 285 14.32 -25.83 17.78
CA ASN A 285 15.57 -25.55 18.48
C ASN A 285 15.47 -24.36 19.45
N ARG A 286 14.25 -23.89 19.76
CA ARG A 286 13.97 -22.74 20.65
C ARG A 286 14.74 -21.48 20.24
N VAL A 287 14.92 -21.31 18.93
CA VAL A 287 15.40 -20.06 18.33
C VAL A 287 14.19 -19.22 17.97
N VAL A 288 14.10 -18.03 18.53
CA VAL A 288 12.96 -17.14 18.36
C VAL A 288 13.41 -15.82 17.75
N SER A 289 12.62 -15.30 16.83
CA SER A 289 12.83 -13.95 16.31
C SER A 289 12.63 -12.92 17.41
N TYR A 290 13.47 -11.88 17.44
CA TYR A 290 13.25 -10.71 18.28
C TYR A 290 11.89 -10.03 18.05
N MET A 291 11.25 -10.23 16.89
CA MET A 291 9.91 -9.68 16.57
C MET A 291 8.75 -10.55 17.03
N SER A 292 9.02 -11.79 17.46
CA SER A 292 7.98 -12.67 18.01
C SER A 292 7.50 -12.16 19.37
N GLU A 293 6.33 -12.60 19.81
CA GLU A 293 5.78 -12.27 21.14
C GLU A 293 6.78 -12.61 22.25
N ILE A 294 7.36 -13.81 22.23
CA ILE A 294 8.40 -14.25 23.16
C ILE A 294 9.64 -13.34 23.08
N GLY A 295 10.11 -13.04 21.86
CA GLY A 295 11.24 -12.15 21.63
C GLY A 295 11.01 -10.76 22.20
N GLN A 296 9.84 -10.16 21.97
CA GLN A 296 9.47 -8.84 22.47
C GLN A 296 9.33 -8.80 23.98
N SER A 297 8.82 -9.86 24.62
CA SER A 297 8.78 -9.96 26.08
C SER A 297 10.17 -10.04 26.72
N LEU A 298 11.14 -10.62 26.01
CA LEU A 298 12.50 -10.84 26.51
C LEU A 298 13.46 -9.68 26.23
N ILE A 299 13.35 -9.00 25.09
CA ILE A 299 14.28 -7.94 24.68
C ILE A 299 14.39 -6.83 25.75
N GLY A 300 15.62 -6.46 26.08
CA GLY A 300 15.94 -5.40 27.05
C GLY A 300 15.91 -5.83 28.53
N GLN A 301 15.39 -7.03 28.82
CA GLN A 301 15.34 -7.57 30.18
C GLN A 301 16.73 -8.02 30.65
N LYS A 302 16.92 -8.12 31.96
CA LYS A 302 18.21 -8.45 32.59
C LYS A 302 18.11 -9.70 33.44
N VAL A 303 19.27 -10.23 33.84
CA VAL A 303 19.34 -11.34 34.79
C VAL A 303 18.65 -10.93 36.10
N GLY A 304 17.74 -11.80 36.58
CA GLY A 304 16.89 -11.58 37.75
C GLY A 304 15.51 -11.02 37.42
N ASP A 305 15.27 -10.53 36.20
CA ASP A 305 13.95 -10.06 35.78
C ASP A 305 13.02 -11.25 35.54
N THR A 306 11.71 -10.98 35.68
CA THR A 306 10.64 -11.94 35.45
C THR A 306 9.80 -11.50 34.26
N VAL A 307 9.52 -12.42 33.35
CA VAL A 307 8.76 -12.18 32.11
C VAL A 307 7.60 -13.15 32.00
N GLU A 308 6.54 -12.74 31.30
CA GLU A 308 5.38 -13.57 31.03
C GLU A 308 5.16 -13.64 29.51
N PHE A 309 4.97 -14.86 29.00
CA PHE A 309 4.64 -15.12 27.61
C PHE A 309 4.03 -16.52 27.46
N ARG A 310 3.41 -16.76 26.30
CA ARG A 310 2.89 -18.08 25.92
C ARG A 310 3.99 -19.08 25.63
N ASP A 311 4.04 -20.14 26.42
CA ASP A 311 5.01 -21.23 26.31
C ASP A 311 4.87 -22.00 24.98
N LEU A 312 5.99 -22.39 24.37
CA LEU A 312 6.00 -23.05 23.06
C LEU A 312 5.48 -24.49 23.11
N GLU A 313 5.62 -25.19 24.24
CA GLU A 313 5.24 -26.59 24.36
C GLU A 313 3.81 -26.77 24.87
N SER A 314 3.44 -26.02 25.92
CA SER A 314 2.12 -26.11 26.55
C SER A 314 1.08 -25.17 25.95
N GLU A 315 1.49 -24.16 25.20
CA GLU A 315 0.63 -23.08 24.67
C GLU A 315 -0.12 -22.27 25.76
N GLU A 316 0.31 -22.36 27.01
CA GLU A 316 -0.25 -21.61 28.15
C GLU A 316 0.62 -20.38 28.49
N GLU A 317 0.00 -19.33 29.04
CA GLU A 317 0.75 -18.19 29.60
C GLU A 317 1.52 -18.65 30.84
N ARG A 318 2.83 -18.41 30.85
CA ARG A 318 3.73 -18.80 31.94
C ARG A 318 4.69 -17.69 32.29
N THR A 319 5.09 -17.68 33.56
CA THR A 319 6.00 -16.69 34.12
C THR A 319 7.40 -17.30 34.31
N TYR A 320 8.41 -16.71 33.67
CA TYR A 320 9.79 -17.18 33.71
C TYR A 320 10.70 -16.14 34.38
N GLU A 321 11.67 -16.62 35.15
CA GLU A 321 12.78 -15.81 35.66
C GLU A 321 14.01 -15.95 34.75
N ILE A 322 14.65 -14.83 34.41
CA ILE A 322 15.89 -14.84 33.63
C ILE A 322 17.06 -15.14 34.57
N VAL A 323 17.68 -16.30 34.40
CA VAL A 323 18.78 -16.74 35.28
C VAL A 323 20.16 -16.48 34.70
N GLU A 324 20.31 -16.48 33.37
CA GLU A 324 21.58 -16.25 32.70
C GLU A 324 21.35 -15.67 31.28
N ILE A 325 22.25 -14.81 30.84
CA ILE A 325 22.30 -14.28 29.48
C ILE A 325 23.71 -14.50 28.94
N THR A 326 23.83 -15.21 27.83
CA THR A 326 25.11 -15.47 27.14
C THR A 326 25.04 -15.09 25.67
N ALA A 327 26.17 -14.89 25.02
CA ALA A 327 26.21 -14.56 23.59
C ALA A 327 26.04 -15.81 22.73
N TRP A 328 25.27 -15.67 21.63
CA TRP A 328 25.18 -16.67 20.57
C TRP A 328 26.55 -16.85 19.89
N LYS A 329 26.82 -18.08 19.46
CA LYS A 329 28.13 -18.52 18.94
C LYS A 329 28.14 -18.75 17.44
#